data_AF-A0A3B8MWX3-F1
#
_entry.id   AF-A0A3B8MWX3-F1
#
_cell.length_a   1.000
_cell.length_b   1.000
_cell.length_c   1.000
_cell.angle_alpha   90.00
_cell.angle_beta   90.00
_cell.angle_gamma   90.00
#
_symmetry.space_group_name_H-M   'P 1'
#
loop_
_entity.id
_entity.type
_entity.pdbx_description
1 polymer ?
#
loop_
_entity_poly.entity_id
_entity_poly.type
_entity_poly.pdbx_seq_one_letter_code
_entity_poly.pdbx_strand_id
1 'polypeptide(L)'
;MKPREIAYKILQEVLSKEAYANISFNKHLKGQELKEIDRGFTKELVFGVIERKYTLDFILSFFVNKAPDLKTMIFLEMGLYQLLYMDKVPSYA
;
A
#
# COMPACT_ATOMS: atom_id res chain seq x y z
N MET A 1 6.17 10.92 -9.64
CA MET A 1 4.81 10.48 -9.23
C MET A 1 4.66 10.64 -7.73
N LYS A 2 3.43 10.74 -7.18
CA LYS A 2 3.26 10.82 -5.72
C LYS A 2 3.56 9.45 -5.07
N PRO A 3 4.15 9.39 -3.86
CA PRO A 3 4.52 8.14 -3.20
C PRO A 3 3.37 7.13 -3.07
N ARG A 4 2.18 7.61 -2.66
CA ARG A 4 0.97 6.77 -2.53
C ARG A 4 0.52 6.17 -3.86
N GLU A 5 0.67 6.90 -4.95
CA GLU A 5 0.31 6.41 -6.29
C GLU A 5 1.24 5.27 -6.73
N ILE A 6 2.54 5.39 -6.42
CA ILE A 6 3.52 4.33 -6.68
C ILE A 6 3.20 3.10 -5.82
N ALA A 7 2.91 3.30 -4.54
CA ALA A 7 2.54 2.22 -3.64
C ALA A 7 1.29 1.45 -4.14
N TYR A 8 0.25 2.17 -4.56
CA TYR A 8 -0.94 1.57 -5.16
C TYR A 8 -0.60 0.72 -6.40
N LYS A 9 0.22 1.22 -7.32
CA LYS A 9 0.59 0.46 -8.53
C LYS A 9 1.34 -0.83 -8.20
N ILE A 10 2.24 -0.77 -7.21
CA ILE A 10 2.98 -1.95 -6.75
C ILE A 10 2.03 -2.96 -6.10
N LEU A 11 1.19 -2.51 -5.16
CA LEU A 11 0.20 -3.38 -4.49
C LEU A 11 -0.77 -4.00 -5.49
N GLN A 12 -1.22 -3.22 -6.49
CA GLN A 12 -2.07 -3.74 -7.56
C GLN A 12 -1.36 -4.83 -8.35
N GLU A 13 -0.10 -4.67 -8.75
CA GLU A 13 0.65 -5.73 -9.43
C GLU A 13 0.84 -6.98 -8.55
N VAL A 14 1.22 -6.79 -7.29
CA VAL A 14 1.47 -7.91 -6.34
C VAL A 14 0.20 -8.71 -6.09
N LEU A 15 -0.91 -8.02 -5.80
CA LEU A 15 -2.16 -8.66 -5.40
C LEU A 15 -2.99 -9.20 -6.58
N SER A 16 -2.78 -8.71 -7.81
CA SER A 16 -3.51 -9.21 -8.99
C SER A 16 -2.73 -10.19 -9.86
N LYS A 17 -1.40 -10.15 -9.86
CA LYS A 17 -0.56 -10.92 -10.80
C LYS A 17 0.40 -11.88 -10.10
N GLU A 18 0.24 -12.11 -8.79
CA GLU A 18 1.19 -12.87 -7.96
C GLU A 18 2.65 -12.41 -8.12
N ALA A 19 2.85 -11.14 -8.44
CA ALA A 19 4.18 -10.59 -8.65
C ALA A 19 4.91 -10.47 -7.31
N TYR A 20 6.20 -10.81 -7.28
CA TYR A 20 7.01 -10.61 -6.08
C TYR A 20 7.15 -9.13 -5.74
N ALA A 21 6.83 -8.78 -4.49
CA ALA A 21 6.79 -7.39 -4.02
C ALA A 21 8.10 -6.64 -4.22
N ASN A 22 9.23 -7.28 -3.94
CA ASN A 22 10.56 -6.72 -4.15
C ASN A 22 10.87 -6.45 -5.63
N ILE A 23 10.45 -7.34 -6.54
CA ILE A 23 10.65 -7.18 -7.99
C ILE A 23 9.79 -6.03 -8.50
N SER A 24 8.50 -6.00 -8.15
CA SER A 24 7.58 -4.93 -8.57
C SER A 24 7.99 -3.57 -7.98
N PHE A 25 8.44 -3.53 -6.71
CA PHE A 25 8.96 -2.33 -6.08
C PHE A 25 10.18 -1.78 -6.83
N ASN A 26 11.20 -2.61 -7.06
CA ASN A 26 12.40 -2.18 -7.79
C ASN A 26 12.08 -1.72 -9.22
N LYS A 27 11.17 -2.42 -9.91
CA LYS A 27 10.70 -2.04 -11.25
C LYS A 27 10.09 -0.64 -11.27
N HIS A 28 9.21 -0.33 -10.32
CA HIS A 28 8.53 0.97 -10.27
C HIS A 28 9.41 2.12 -9.80
N LEU A 29 10.46 1.81 -9.02
CA LEU A 29 11.41 2.81 -8.52
C LEU A 29 12.66 2.97 -9.39
N LYS A 30 12.88 2.10 -10.38
CA LYS A 30 14.01 2.21 -11.33
C LYS A 30 13.78 3.40 -12.27
N GLY A 31 14.73 4.34 -12.30
CA GLY A 31 14.67 5.51 -13.18
C GLY A 31 13.77 6.65 -12.71
N GLN A 32 13.17 6.57 -11.52
CA GLN A 32 12.53 7.73 -10.88
C GLN A 32 13.51 8.40 -9.90
N GLU A 33 13.76 9.69 -10.10
CA GLU A 33 14.38 10.56 -9.08
C GLU A 33 13.34 10.85 -7.98
N LEU A 34 13.05 9.83 -7.17
CA LEU A 34 12.31 10.02 -5.93
C LEU A 34 13.26 10.56 -4.88
N LYS A 35 12.81 11.56 -4.12
CA LYS A 35 13.51 11.95 -2.89
C LYS A 35 13.58 10.73 -1.97
N GLU A 36 14.68 10.58 -1.23
CA GLU A 36 14.85 9.43 -0.32
C GLU A 36 13.68 9.27 0.69
N ILE A 37 13.08 10.38 1.11
CA ILE A 37 11.88 10.40 1.95
C ILE A 37 10.69 9.70 1.26
N ASP A 38 10.47 9.99 -0.02
CA ASP A 38 9.38 9.41 -0.82
C ASP A 38 9.59 7.92 -1.06
N ARG A 39 10.85 7.49 -1.24
CA ARG A 39 11.24 6.09 -1.35
C ARG A 39 10.98 5.33 -0.05
N GLY A 40 11.38 5.89 1.08
CA GLY A 40 11.15 5.33 2.41
C GLY A 40 9.67 5.16 2.71
N PHE A 41 8.87 6.22 2.48
CA PHE A 41 7.42 6.18 2.63
C PHE A 41 6.78 5.10 1.75
N THR A 42 7.15 5.04 0.47
CA THR A 42 6.59 4.06 -0.47
C THR A 42 6.91 2.64 -0.03
N LYS A 43 8.14 2.39 0.45
CA LYS A 43 8.56 1.08 0.96
C LYS A 43 7.74 0.67 2.17
N GLU A 44 7.64 1.55 3.16
CA GLU A 44 6.89 1.30 4.39
C GLU A 44 5.43 0.95 4.08
N LEU A 45 4.79 1.75 3.22
CA LEU A 45 3.39 1.54 2.87
C LEU A 45 3.16 0.22 2.11
N VAL A 46 3.99 -0.08 1.10
CA VAL A 46 3.85 -1.31 0.31
C VAL A 46 4.10 -2.55 1.16
N PHE A 47 5.27 -2.62 1.80
CA PHE A 47 5.65 -3.83 2.52
C PHE A 47 4.81 -4.00 3.79
N GLY A 48 4.46 -2.91 4.47
CA GLY A 48 3.59 -2.94 5.63
C GLY A 48 2.19 -3.44 5.33
N VAL A 49 1.57 -2.98 4.23
CA VAL A 49 0.26 -3.50 3.80
C VAL A 49 0.34 -5.00 3.48
N ILE A 50 1.41 -5.44 2.81
CA ILE A 50 1.59 -6.87 2.48
C ILE A 50 1.80 -7.71 3.74
N GLU A 51 2.68 -7.28 4.65
CA GLU A 51 3.00 -7.98 5.89
C GLU A 51 1.77 -8.12 6.79
N ARG A 52 0.93 -7.08 6.85
CA ARG A 52 -0.25 -7.04 7.70
C ARG A 52 -1.55 -7.36 6.97
N LYS A 53 -1.50 -7.87 5.74
CA LYS A 53 -2.69 -8.03 4.88
C LYS A 53 -3.85 -8.73 5.59
N TYR A 54 -3.63 -9.89 6.21
CA TYR A 54 -4.69 -10.60 6.92
C TYR A 54 -5.24 -9.84 8.14
N THR A 55 -4.39 -9.06 8.83
CA THR A 55 -4.83 -8.22 9.95
C THR A 55 -5.70 -7.06 9.45
N LEU A 56 -5.29 -6.40 8.36
CA LEU A 56 -6.04 -5.33 7.73
C LEU A 56 -7.38 -5.84 7.19
N ASP A 57 -7.38 -6.98 6.50
CA ASP A 57 -8.58 -7.63 5.98
C ASP A 57 -9.54 -8.00 7.12
N PHE A 58 -9.02 -8.54 8.22
CA PHE A 58 -9.81 -8.86 9.40
C PHE A 58 -10.46 -7.61 10.02
N ILE A 59 -9.70 -6.52 10.20
CA ILE A 59 -10.23 -5.26 10.72
C ILE A 59 -11.29 -4.68 9.78
N LEU A 60 -11.02 -4.68 8.47
CA LEU A 60 -11.97 -4.18 7.47
C LEU A 60 -13.26 -5.01 7.42
N SER A 61 -13.21 -6.30 7.76
CA SER A 61 -14.41 -7.15 7.78
C SER A 61 -15.49 -6.66 8.76
N PHE A 62 -15.14 -5.89 9.80
CA PHE A 62 -16.11 -5.29 10.71
C PHE A 62 -16.82 -4.05 10.15
N PHE A 63 -16.26 -3.42 9.10
CA PHE A 63 -16.77 -2.18 8.52
C PHE A 63 -17.28 -2.34 7.09
N VAL A 64 -16.84 -3.40 6.40
CA VAL A 64 -17.12 -3.64 4.98
C VAL A 64 -18.08 -4.83 4.85
N ASN A 65 -19.36 -4.52 4.67
CA ASN A 65 -20.42 -5.53 4.58
C ASN A 65 -20.41 -6.33 3.26
N LYS A 66 -19.86 -5.76 2.19
CA LYS A 66 -19.75 -6.38 0.87
C LYS A 66 -18.33 -6.24 0.36
N ALA A 67 -17.73 -7.34 -0.08
CA ALA A 67 -16.41 -7.33 -0.68
C ALA A 67 -16.35 -6.33 -1.85
N PRO A 68 -15.50 -5.28 -1.77
CA PRO A 68 -15.36 -4.30 -2.83
C PRO A 68 -14.48 -4.85 -3.96
N ASP A 69 -14.39 -4.12 -5.07
CA ASP A 69 -13.41 -4.46 -6.11
C ASP A 69 -11.96 -4.31 -5.58
N LEU A 70 -11.01 -4.97 -6.24
CA LEU A 70 -9.61 -5.01 -5.81
C LEU A 70 -9.01 -3.60 -5.62
N LYS A 71 -9.31 -2.66 -6.52
CA LYS A 71 -8.77 -1.29 -6.45
C LYS A 71 -9.28 -0.60 -5.19
N THR A 72 -10.58 -0.69 -4.94
CA THR A 72 -11.20 -0.14 -3.73
C THR A 72 -10.64 -0.80 -2.47
N MET A 73 -10.47 -2.13 -2.47
CA MET A 73 -9.89 -2.85 -1.34
C MET A 73 -8.46 -2.38 -1.02
N ILE A 74 -7.61 -2.22 -2.03
CA ILE A 74 -6.23 -1.73 -1.85
C ILE A 74 -6.22 -0.33 -1.23
N PHE A 75 -7.13 0.56 -1.63
CA PHE A 75 -7.21 1.89 -1.00
C PHE A 75 -7.62 1.84 0.46
N LEU A 76 -8.56 0.95 0.82
CA LEU A 76 -8.96 0.75 2.21
C LEU A 76 -7.79 0.19 3.04
N GLU A 77 -7.07 -0.80 2.54
CA GLU A 77 -5.89 -1.38 3.19
C GLU A 77 -4.78 -0.34 3.38
N MET A 78 -4.46 0.43 2.34
CA MET A 78 -3.46 1.50 2.41
C MET A 78 -3.87 2.59 3.40
N GLY A 79 -5.13 3.02 3.39
CA GLY A 79 -5.65 4.02 4.32
C GLY A 79 -5.59 3.53 5.76
N LEU A 80 -6.08 2.31 6.00
CA LEU A 80 -6.09 1.69 7.32
C LEU A 80 -4.67 1.46 7.85
N TYR A 81 -3.74 0.99 7.01
CA TYR A 81 -2.35 0.81 7.41
C TYR A 81 -1.72 2.13 7.87
N GLN A 82 -1.93 3.21 7.10
CA GLN A 82 -1.41 4.53 7.46
C GLN A 82 -1.97 5.02 8.80
N LEU A 83 -3.27 4.84 9.03
CA LEU A 83 -3.92 5.26 10.28
C LEU A 83 -3.43 4.48 11.51
N LEU A 84 -3.15 3.19 11.35
CA LEU A 84 -2.80 2.32 12.48
C LEU A 84 -1.29 2.20 12.74
N TYR A 85 -0.46 2.39 11.72
CA TYR A 85 0.96 2.02 11.78
C TYR A 85 1.93 3.09 11.25
N MET A 86 1.44 4.20 10.68
CA MET A 86 2.33 5.27 10.17
C MET A 86 2.15 6.57 10.96
N ASP A 87 2.71 6.63 12.16
CA ASP A 87 2.60 7.78 13.10
C ASP A 87 2.98 9.15 12.51
N LYS A 88 3.84 9.16 11.47
CA LYS A 88 4.28 10.38 10.79
C LYS A 88 3.29 10.90 9.75
N VAL A 89 2.22 10.15 9.46
CA VAL A 89 1.17 10.52 8.52
C VAL A 89 0.00 11.10 9.32
N PRO A 90 -0.30 12.41 9.19
CA PRO A 90 -1.44 13.00 9.87
C PRO A 90 -2.74 12.31 9.44
N SER A 91 -3.67 12.10 10.38
CA SER A 91 -4.93 11.38 10.13
C SER A 91 -5.84 12.04 9.08
N TYR A 92 -5.55 13.29 8.70
CA TYR A 92 -6.29 14.08 7.71
C TYR A 92 -5.66 14.10 6.30
N ALA A 93 -4.52 13.45 6.08
CA ALA A 93 -3.65 13.62 4.90
C ALA A 93 -3.78 12.55 3.81
#